data_AF-A0A9D2J0T1-F1
#
_entry.id   AF-A0A9D2J0T1-F1
#
_cell.length_a   1.000
_cell.length_b   1.000
_cell.length_c   1.000
_cell.angle_alpha   90.00
_cell.angle_beta   90.00
_cell.angle_gamma   90.00
#
_symmetry.space_group_name_H-M   'P 1'
#
loop_
_entity.id
_entity.type
_entity.pdbx_description
1 polymer ?
#
loop_
_entity_poly.entity_id
_entity_poly.type
_entity_poly.pdbx_seq_one_letter_code
_entity_poly.pdbx_strand_id
1 'polypeptide(L)'
;MSKILPTPKEALWATLPMVAYLCLVEVFIGLRTDHFLIAGLFLFLFYIGPAARKLAVALLPFILFAICYDWMRVYPNFEVNPIDVQGLYEAEKSLFGITVNGQTLIPCEYFAPHHCTVADFMAGVFYLCWVPVPIAFGIWLYLKGKRQIYLRFATAFLFVNLIGFIGYYIHPAAPPWYAMNYGFEPILNTPGNVAGLGRFDELLGCNIFHSIYGRNANVFAAIPSLHAAYMVVALVYACIGRCAKWLKIVFAFIMVGIWWTAIYSGHHYIIDVLLGITCALVGILIFEKGLLNLGCIRRFFNRYVLYIATPKERHELDRHIQTYS
;
A
#
# COMPACT_ATOMS: atom_id res chain seq x y z
N MET A 1 23.01 -32.06 1.53
CA MET A 1 21.66 -31.87 0.93
C MET A 1 20.87 -30.91 1.81
N SER A 2 20.38 -29.79 1.26
CA SER A 2 19.43 -28.95 2.01
C SER A 2 18.18 -29.78 2.31
N LYS A 3 17.79 -29.91 3.58
CA LYS A 3 16.53 -30.58 3.94
C LYS A 3 15.37 -29.90 3.20
N ILE A 4 14.61 -30.68 2.45
CA ILE A 4 13.47 -30.20 1.66
C ILE A 4 12.43 -29.59 2.61
N LEU A 5 12.14 -30.28 3.72
CA LEU A 5 11.21 -29.84 4.76
C LEU A 5 11.86 -28.93 5.82
N PRO A 6 11.09 -28.02 6.44
CA PRO A 6 11.56 -27.21 7.57
C PRO A 6 11.85 -28.08 8.79
N THR A 7 12.69 -27.58 9.70
CA THR A 7 12.87 -28.21 11.01
C THR A 7 11.57 -28.15 11.82
N PRO A 8 11.35 -29.04 12.82
CA PRO A 8 10.14 -28.99 13.66
C PRO A 8 9.93 -27.64 14.33
N LYS A 9 11.02 -26.97 14.73
CA LYS A 9 10.98 -25.62 15.30
C LYS A 9 10.52 -24.58 14.28
N GLU A 10 11.07 -24.60 13.06
CA GLU A 10 10.63 -23.70 11.98
C GLU A 10 9.16 -23.96 11.57
N ALA A 11 8.77 -25.23 11.49
CA ALA A 11 7.40 -25.64 11.19
C ALA A 11 6.40 -25.09 12.23
N LEU A 12 6.74 -25.19 13.52
CA LEU A 12 5.95 -24.63 14.61
C LEU A 12 5.81 -23.12 14.48
N TRP A 13 6.92 -22.39 14.31
CA TRP A 13 6.91 -20.93 14.20
C TRP A 13 6.28 -20.39 12.92
N ALA A 14 6.17 -21.19 11.86
CA ALA A 14 5.46 -20.82 10.65
C ALA A 14 3.96 -21.13 10.73
N THR A 15 3.59 -22.27 11.31
CA THR A 15 2.20 -22.78 11.28
C THR A 15 1.35 -22.17 12.39
N LEU A 16 1.90 -22.06 13.61
CA LEU A 16 1.14 -21.57 14.76
C LEU A 16 0.60 -20.14 14.55
N PRO A 17 1.38 -19.17 14.02
CA PRO A 17 0.85 -17.83 13.76
C PRO A 17 -0.22 -17.80 12.69
N MET A 18 -0.15 -18.67 11.67
CA MET A 18 -1.18 -18.73 10.62
C MET A 18 -2.48 -19.32 11.14
N VAL A 19 -2.40 -20.36 11.98
CA VAL A 19 -3.58 -20.91 12.66
C VAL A 19 -4.19 -19.87 13.60
N ALA A 20 -3.36 -19.22 14.43
CA ALA A 20 -3.83 -18.16 15.31
C ALA A 20 -4.48 -17.01 14.53
N TYR A 21 -3.88 -16.59 13.41
CA TYR A 21 -4.45 -15.60 12.52
C TYR A 21 -5.85 -15.99 12.02
N LEU A 22 -6.03 -17.20 11.49
CA LEU A 22 -7.32 -17.68 11.01
C LEU A 22 -8.36 -17.77 12.14
N CYS A 23 -7.98 -18.26 13.32
CA CYS A 23 -8.87 -18.33 14.48
C CYS A 23 -9.30 -16.94 14.95
N LEU A 24 -8.38 -15.99 15.04
CA LEU A 24 -8.69 -14.62 15.45
C LEU A 24 -9.59 -13.92 14.42
N VAL A 25 -9.32 -14.10 13.13
CA VAL A 25 -10.15 -13.53 12.08
C VAL A 25 -11.57 -14.08 12.13
N GLU A 26 -11.76 -15.38 12.34
CA GLU A 26 -13.10 -15.96 12.49
C GLU A 26 -13.87 -15.35 13.67
N VAL A 27 -13.19 -15.14 14.80
CA VAL A 27 -13.81 -14.58 16.01
C VAL A 27 -14.18 -13.10 15.84
N PHE A 28 -13.35 -12.29 15.17
CA PHE A 28 -13.50 -10.83 15.18
C PHE A 28 -14.05 -10.22 13.88
N ILE A 29 -13.91 -10.90 12.74
CA ILE A 29 -14.24 -10.34 11.41
C ILE A 29 -15.13 -11.29 10.60
N GLY A 30 -14.96 -12.60 10.78
CA GLY A 30 -15.52 -13.67 9.94
C GLY A 30 -14.60 -14.05 8.79
N LEU A 31 -14.40 -15.35 8.58
CA LEU A 31 -13.52 -15.87 7.53
C LEU A 31 -14.03 -15.59 6.12
N ARG A 32 -13.09 -15.25 5.23
CA ARG A 32 -13.29 -15.07 3.79
C ARG A 32 -12.20 -15.82 3.02
N THR A 33 -12.43 -16.00 1.72
CA THR A 33 -11.48 -16.67 0.81
C THR A 33 -10.08 -16.07 0.87
N ASP A 34 -9.96 -14.75 0.99
CA ASP A 34 -8.66 -14.06 0.99
C ASP A 34 -7.79 -14.45 2.21
N HIS A 35 -8.41 -14.75 3.36
CA HIS A 35 -7.69 -15.17 4.58
C HIS A 35 -7.06 -16.56 4.39
N PHE A 36 -7.81 -17.49 3.81
CA PHE A 36 -7.30 -18.81 3.46
C PHE A 36 -6.24 -18.75 2.36
N LEU A 37 -6.39 -17.84 1.39
CA LEU A 37 -5.39 -17.64 0.35
C LEU A 37 -4.07 -17.12 0.94
N ILE A 38 -4.10 -16.16 1.86
CA ILE A 38 -2.89 -15.63 2.51
C ILE A 38 -2.20 -16.73 3.33
N ALA A 39 -2.93 -17.38 4.25
CA ALA A 39 -2.38 -18.42 5.11
C ALA A 39 -1.91 -19.64 4.27
N GLY A 40 -2.72 -20.08 3.32
CA GLY A 40 -2.43 -21.20 2.43
C GLY A 40 -1.22 -20.94 1.55
N LEU A 41 -1.12 -19.77 0.91
CA LEU A 41 0.03 -19.40 0.08
C LEU A 41 1.32 -19.35 0.90
N PHE A 42 1.27 -18.73 2.09
CA PHE A 42 2.44 -18.67 2.96
C PHE A 42 2.93 -20.07 3.36
N LEU A 43 2.02 -20.92 3.86
CA LEU A 43 2.38 -22.28 4.27
C LEU A 43 2.83 -23.13 3.09
N PHE A 44 2.13 -23.08 1.96
CA PHE A 44 2.51 -23.78 0.74
C PHE A 44 3.95 -23.44 0.32
N LEU A 45 4.28 -22.14 0.21
CA LEU A 45 5.63 -21.70 -0.11
C LEU A 45 6.65 -22.12 0.95
N PHE A 46 6.27 -22.10 2.23
CA PHE A 46 7.17 -22.45 3.34
C PHE A 46 7.58 -23.94 3.34
N TYR A 47 6.66 -24.83 2.96
CA TYR A 47 6.85 -26.27 3.00
C TYR A 47 7.31 -26.90 1.68
N ILE A 48 7.06 -26.28 0.52
CA ILE A 48 7.37 -26.89 -0.78
C ILE A 48 8.87 -27.01 -1.08
N GLY A 49 9.70 -26.13 -0.51
CA GLY A 49 11.15 -26.30 -0.61
C GLY A 49 11.97 -25.11 -0.10
N PRO A 50 13.31 -25.24 -0.02
CA PRO A 50 14.17 -24.24 0.60
C PRO A 50 14.15 -22.86 -0.07
N ALA A 51 14.05 -22.81 -1.39
CA ALA A 51 13.99 -21.55 -2.14
C ALA A 51 12.64 -20.84 -1.92
N ALA A 52 11.54 -21.58 -2.03
CA ALA A 52 10.20 -21.07 -1.77
C ALA A 52 10.01 -20.63 -0.31
N ARG A 53 10.64 -21.33 0.66
CA ARG A 53 10.64 -20.92 2.07
C ARG A 53 11.26 -19.56 2.28
N LYS A 54 12.40 -19.29 1.64
CA LYS A 54 13.03 -17.97 1.69
C LYS A 54 12.15 -16.90 1.06
N LEU A 55 11.40 -17.23 0.01
CA LEU A 55 10.43 -16.33 -0.59
C LEU A 55 9.24 -16.07 0.35
N ALA A 56 8.68 -17.11 0.98
CA ALA A 56 7.60 -16.97 1.97
C ALA A 56 8.02 -16.02 3.10
N VAL A 57 9.21 -16.22 3.65
CA VAL A 57 9.76 -15.36 4.70
C VAL A 57 10.07 -13.96 4.16
N ALA A 58 10.50 -13.81 2.91
CA ALA A 58 10.71 -12.51 2.28
C ALA A 58 9.40 -11.72 2.08
N LEU A 59 8.26 -12.40 1.90
CA LEU A 59 6.95 -11.78 1.69
C LEU A 59 6.26 -11.33 2.99
N LEU A 60 6.80 -11.67 4.17
CA LEU A 60 6.20 -11.33 5.46
C LEU A 60 5.81 -9.84 5.61
N PRO A 61 6.60 -8.83 5.17
CA PRO A 61 6.18 -7.44 5.31
C PRO A 61 4.87 -7.13 4.57
N PHE A 62 4.65 -7.73 3.40
CA PHE A 62 3.41 -7.56 2.63
C PHE A 62 2.23 -8.34 3.24
N ILE A 63 2.50 -9.55 3.77
CA ILE A 63 1.50 -10.33 4.50
C ILE A 63 1.04 -9.58 5.76
N LEU A 64 1.98 -9.05 6.54
CA LEU A 64 1.67 -8.26 7.73
C LEU A 64 0.89 -7.00 7.37
N PHE A 65 1.24 -6.33 6.29
CA PHE A 65 0.47 -5.19 5.78
C PHE A 65 -0.99 -5.60 5.49
N ALA A 66 -1.21 -6.69 4.74
CA ALA A 66 -2.55 -7.15 4.39
C ALA A 66 -3.37 -7.53 5.63
N ILE A 67 -2.74 -8.21 6.61
CA ILE A 67 -3.37 -8.55 7.89
C ILE A 67 -3.73 -7.28 8.67
N CYS A 68 -2.80 -6.33 8.84
CA CYS A 68 -3.05 -5.10 9.57
C CYS A 68 -4.16 -4.26 8.93
N TYR A 69 -4.18 -4.13 7.60
CA TYR A 69 -5.22 -3.41 6.88
C TYR A 69 -6.60 -4.06 7.08
N ASP A 70 -6.69 -5.39 6.97
CA ASP A 70 -7.98 -6.06 7.13
C ASP A 70 -8.50 -5.99 8.57
N TRP A 71 -7.58 -6.01 9.55
CA TRP A 71 -7.92 -5.87 10.97
C TRP A 71 -8.47 -4.50 11.36
N MET A 72 -8.33 -3.47 10.52
CA MET A 72 -9.01 -2.19 10.74
C MET A 72 -10.54 -2.33 10.74
N ARG A 73 -11.09 -3.43 10.20
CA ARG A 73 -12.55 -3.73 10.24
C ARG A 73 -13.05 -4.02 11.65
N VAL A 74 -12.19 -4.48 12.56
CA VAL A 74 -12.56 -4.82 13.94
C VAL A 74 -12.94 -3.56 14.73
N TYR A 75 -12.22 -2.47 14.49
CA TYR A 75 -12.47 -1.20 15.16
C TYR A 75 -12.37 -0.06 14.15
N PRO A 76 -13.51 0.35 13.55
CA PRO A 76 -13.52 1.42 12.55
C PRO A 76 -12.98 2.74 13.11
N ASN A 77 -12.36 3.55 12.26
CA ASN A 77 -11.71 4.79 12.70
C ASN A 77 -12.67 5.87 13.21
N PHE A 78 -13.92 5.87 12.75
CA PHE A 78 -14.97 6.78 13.22
C PHE A 78 -15.42 6.51 14.66
N GLU A 79 -15.07 5.34 15.24
CA GLU A 79 -15.28 5.05 16.67
C GLU A 79 -14.17 5.65 17.56
N VAL A 80 -13.09 6.19 16.96
CA VAL A 80 -12.00 6.86 17.68
C VAL A 80 -12.13 8.38 17.62
N ASN A 81 -12.38 8.93 16.43
CA ASN A 81 -12.49 10.37 16.22
C ASN A 81 -13.66 10.68 15.26
N PRO A 82 -14.25 11.89 15.34
CA PRO A 82 -15.28 12.31 14.40
C PRO A 82 -14.78 12.30 12.95
N ILE A 83 -15.69 12.00 12.02
CA ILE A 83 -15.40 12.03 10.58
C ILE A 83 -15.38 13.48 10.10
N ASP A 84 -14.27 13.90 9.52
CA ASP A 84 -14.18 15.15 8.78
C ASP A 84 -14.69 14.96 7.34
N VAL A 85 -15.80 15.63 7.03
CA VAL A 85 -16.35 15.71 5.67
C VAL A 85 -16.26 17.15 5.17
N GLN A 86 -16.86 18.08 5.92
CA GLN A 86 -16.97 19.49 5.53
C GLN A 86 -15.66 20.26 5.69
N GLY A 87 -14.93 20.05 6.79
CA GLY A 87 -13.70 20.78 7.06
C GLY A 87 -12.66 20.53 5.98
N LEU A 88 -12.48 19.25 5.62
CA LEU A 88 -11.59 18.87 4.53
C LEU A 88 -12.04 19.39 3.16
N TYR A 89 -13.34 19.28 2.83
CA TYR A 89 -13.89 19.79 1.57
C TYR A 89 -13.66 21.30 1.43
N GLU A 90 -13.97 22.08 2.46
CA GLU A 90 -13.79 23.53 2.44
C GLU A 90 -12.30 23.93 2.43
N ALA A 91 -11.43 23.17 3.11
CA ALA A 91 -9.99 23.36 3.04
C ALA A 91 -9.47 23.16 1.60
N GLU A 92 -9.84 22.05 0.94
CA GLU A 92 -9.50 21.81 -0.46
C GLU A 92 -10.01 22.95 -1.35
N LYS A 93 -11.27 23.33 -1.18
CA LYS A 93 -11.92 24.39 -1.96
C LYS A 93 -11.24 25.74 -1.80
N SER A 94 -10.77 26.04 -0.59
CA SER A 94 -10.04 27.30 -0.31
C SER A 94 -8.64 27.33 -0.92
N LEU A 95 -7.94 26.19 -0.94
CA LEU A 95 -6.53 26.10 -1.37
C LEU A 95 -6.40 25.85 -2.88
N PHE A 96 -7.30 25.04 -3.43
CA PHE A 96 -7.21 24.50 -4.79
C PHE A 96 -8.48 24.70 -5.61
N GLY A 97 -9.40 25.55 -5.12
CA GLY A 97 -10.65 25.83 -5.80
C GLY A 97 -10.46 26.39 -7.21
N ILE A 98 -11.31 25.94 -8.12
CA ILE A 98 -11.38 26.39 -9.52
C ILE A 98 -12.65 27.21 -9.67
N THR A 99 -12.51 28.49 -10.06
CA THR A 99 -13.65 29.37 -10.28
C THR A 99 -14.19 29.21 -11.69
N VAL A 100 -15.42 28.72 -11.82
CA VAL A 100 -16.14 28.58 -13.10
C VAL A 100 -17.50 29.26 -12.96
N ASN A 101 -17.82 30.19 -13.87
CA ASN A 101 -19.10 30.91 -13.88
C ASN A 101 -19.49 31.57 -12.54
N GLY A 102 -18.50 32.08 -11.80
CA GLY A 102 -18.70 32.73 -10.50
C GLY A 102 -18.90 31.77 -9.32
N GLN A 103 -18.84 30.45 -9.53
CA GLN A 103 -18.83 29.44 -8.47
C GLN A 103 -17.43 28.85 -8.32
N THR A 104 -16.97 28.70 -7.08
CA THR A 104 -15.73 27.98 -6.78
C THR A 104 -16.05 26.50 -6.59
N LEU A 105 -15.37 25.64 -7.34
CA LEU A 105 -15.49 24.18 -7.28
C LEU A 105 -14.19 23.56 -6.79
N ILE A 106 -14.24 22.45 -6.07
CA ILE A 106 -13.02 21.65 -5.87
C ILE A 106 -12.60 21.00 -7.21
N PRO A 107 -11.32 20.62 -7.39
CA PRO A 107 -10.86 19.97 -8.62
C PRO A 107 -11.68 18.74 -9.02
N CYS A 108 -12.14 17.95 -8.05
CA CYS A 108 -12.95 16.75 -8.30
C CYS A 108 -14.34 17.10 -8.88
N GLU A 109 -14.99 18.16 -8.38
CA GLU A 109 -16.25 18.68 -8.90
C GLU A 109 -16.08 19.24 -10.31
N TYR A 110 -14.92 19.85 -10.61
CA TYR A 110 -14.61 20.32 -11.95
C TYR A 110 -14.44 19.15 -12.93
N PHE A 111 -13.71 18.10 -12.57
CA PHE A 111 -13.46 16.97 -13.47
C PHE A 111 -14.67 16.05 -13.66
N ALA A 112 -15.65 16.06 -12.75
CA ALA A 112 -16.85 15.25 -12.87
C ALA A 112 -17.64 15.50 -14.19
N PRO A 113 -17.92 16.76 -14.59
CA PRO A 113 -18.46 17.06 -15.91
C PRO A 113 -17.39 17.31 -17.00
N HIS A 114 -16.14 17.61 -16.65
CA HIS A 114 -15.05 17.88 -17.60
C HIS A 114 -14.13 16.66 -17.77
N HIS A 115 -14.69 15.58 -18.32
CA HIS A 115 -13.97 14.34 -18.61
C HIS A 115 -14.02 14.00 -20.11
N CYS A 116 -13.17 13.07 -20.56
CA CYS A 116 -13.17 12.59 -21.92
C CYS A 116 -12.66 11.16 -21.98
N THR A 117 -13.01 10.43 -23.04
CA THR A 117 -12.71 9.00 -23.19
C THR A 117 -11.23 8.66 -23.03
N VAL A 118 -10.33 9.49 -23.56
CA VAL A 118 -8.88 9.28 -23.45
C VAL A 118 -8.42 9.41 -22.00
N ALA A 119 -8.92 10.42 -21.28
CA ALA A 119 -8.59 10.64 -19.88
C ALA A 119 -9.19 9.53 -19.00
N ASP A 120 -10.43 9.10 -19.27
CA ASP A 120 -11.08 7.99 -18.55
C ASP A 120 -10.32 6.67 -18.74
N PHE A 121 -9.85 6.38 -19.96
CA PHE A 121 -8.99 5.23 -20.23
C PHE A 121 -7.66 5.31 -19.47
N MET A 122 -6.96 6.44 -19.56
CA MET A 122 -5.66 6.63 -18.92
C MET A 122 -5.77 6.60 -17.39
N ALA A 123 -6.85 7.15 -16.84
CA ALA A 123 -7.15 7.10 -15.42
C ALA A 123 -7.16 5.64 -14.93
N GLY A 124 -7.93 4.77 -15.59
CA GLY A 124 -7.95 3.37 -15.20
C GLY A 124 -6.59 2.67 -15.35
N VAL A 125 -5.85 2.92 -16.42
CA VAL A 125 -4.50 2.34 -16.61
C VAL A 125 -3.56 2.75 -15.47
N PHE A 126 -3.51 4.03 -15.11
CA PHE A 126 -2.65 4.49 -14.02
C PHE A 126 -3.12 3.98 -12.66
N TYR A 127 -4.41 4.03 -12.37
CA TYR A 127 -4.96 3.58 -11.10
C TYR A 127 -4.98 2.06 -10.94
N LEU A 128 -4.71 1.28 -11.99
CA LEU A 128 -4.42 -0.15 -11.83
C LEU A 128 -2.97 -0.41 -11.44
N CYS A 129 -2.09 0.58 -11.47
CA CYS A 129 -0.66 0.40 -11.22
C CYS A 129 -0.24 0.58 -9.75
N TRP A 130 -1.04 1.22 -8.89
CA TRP A 130 -0.59 1.62 -7.55
C TRP A 130 -0.19 0.46 -6.64
N VAL A 131 -0.82 -0.72 -6.72
CA VAL A 131 -0.39 -1.95 -6.03
C VAL A 131 0.51 -2.85 -6.89
N PRO A 132 0.11 -3.22 -8.13
CA PRO A 132 0.83 -4.24 -8.88
C PRO A 132 2.26 -3.83 -9.24
N VAL A 133 2.50 -2.55 -9.56
CA VAL A 133 3.85 -2.08 -9.96
C VAL A 133 4.84 -2.13 -8.79
N PRO A 134 4.52 -1.60 -7.58
CA PRO A 134 5.40 -1.78 -6.40
C PRO A 134 5.66 -3.24 -6.03
N ILE A 135 4.65 -4.12 -6.11
CA ILE A 135 4.83 -5.55 -5.84
C ILE A 135 5.74 -6.18 -6.90
N ALA A 136 5.49 -5.93 -8.18
CA ALA A 136 6.32 -6.42 -9.27
C ALA A 136 7.77 -5.92 -9.14
N PHE A 137 7.97 -4.67 -8.73
CA PHE A 137 9.30 -4.12 -8.44
C PHE A 137 9.99 -4.86 -7.28
N GLY A 138 9.28 -5.12 -6.19
CA GLY A 138 9.78 -5.94 -5.07
C GLY A 138 10.19 -7.34 -5.53
N ILE A 139 9.31 -8.05 -6.23
CA ILE A 139 9.62 -9.38 -6.79
C ILE A 139 10.82 -9.31 -7.72
N TRP A 140 10.90 -8.31 -8.59
CA TRP A 140 12.04 -8.12 -9.49
C TRP A 140 13.36 -7.91 -8.72
N LEU A 141 13.37 -7.08 -7.67
CA LEU A 141 14.54 -6.90 -6.81
C LEU A 141 14.96 -8.22 -6.16
N TYR A 142 13.99 -8.99 -5.66
CA TYR A 142 14.22 -10.31 -5.08
C TYR A 142 14.83 -11.26 -6.12
N LEU A 143 14.22 -11.39 -7.30
CA LEU A 143 14.70 -12.29 -8.36
C LEU A 143 16.08 -11.88 -8.90
N LYS A 144 16.42 -10.60 -8.88
CA LYS A 144 17.77 -10.09 -9.24
C LYS A 144 18.82 -10.28 -8.14
N GLY A 145 18.48 -10.91 -7.02
CA GLY A 145 19.39 -11.13 -5.91
C GLY A 145 19.70 -9.88 -5.09
N LYS A 146 18.99 -8.76 -5.31
CA LYS A 146 19.16 -7.50 -4.56
C LYS A 146 18.45 -7.56 -3.19
N ARG A 147 18.75 -8.59 -2.39
CA ARG A 147 18.04 -8.93 -1.13
C ARG A 147 17.98 -7.78 -0.13
N GLN A 148 19.07 -7.04 0.03
CA GLN A 148 19.15 -5.92 0.96
C GLN A 148 18.23 -4.78 0.56
N ILE A 149 18.23 -4.39 -0.72
CA ILE A 149 17.34 -3.32 -1.24
C ILE A 149 15.90 -3.79 -1.23
N TYR A 150 15.64 -5.04 -1.65
CA TYR A 150 14.31 -5.65 -1.57
C TYR A 150 13.72 -5.55 -0.16
N LEU A 151 14.48 -6.00 0.85
CA LEU A 151 13.95 -6.05 2.20
C LEU A 151 13.75 -4.64 2.76
N ARG A 152 14.65 -3.69 2.44
CA ARG A 152 14.48 -2.30 2.89
C ARG A 152 13.22 -1.70 2.28
N PHE A 153 13.01 -1.92 0.98
CA PHE A 153 11.79 -1.54 0.29
C PHE A 153 10.53 -2.15 0.93
N ALA A 154 10.49 -3.47 1.10
CA ALA A 154 9.32 -4.17 1.65
C ALA A 154 9.01 -3.76 3.09
N THR A 155 10.03 -3.60 3.94
CA THR A 155 9.83 -3.17 5.33
C THR A 155 9.45 -1.70 5.43
N ALA A 156 10.04 -0.82 4.62
CA ALA A 156 9.63 0.58 4.57
C ALA A 156 8.22 0.75 4.01
N PHE A 157 7.83 -0.07 3.03
CA PHE A 157 6.46 -0.12 2.53
C PHE A 157 5.49 -0.46 3.66
N LEU A 158 5.75 -1.51 4.44
CA LEU A 158 4.96 -1.84 5.64
C LEU A 158 4.95 -0.66 6.63
N PHE A 159 6.11 -0.07 6.93
CA PHE A 159 6.21 1.01 7.91
C PHE A 159 5.43 2.27 7.51
N VAL A 160 5.52 2.69 6.25
CA VAL A 160 4.74 3.81 5.70
C VAL A 160 3.25 3.52 5.78
N ASN A 161 2.83 2.27 5.51
CA ASN A 161 1.44 1.87 5.68
C ASN A 161 0.97 1.98 7.13
N LEU A 162 1.78 1.53 8.10
CA LEU A 162 1.44 1.65 9.52
C LEU A 162 1.30 3.13 9.95
N ILE A 163 2.16 4.03 9.45
CA ILE A 163 1.99 5.48 9.68
C ILE A 163 0.70 5.99 9.04
N GLY A 164 0.40 5.56 7.81
CA GLY A 164 -0.85 5.92 7.14
C GLY A 164 -2.09 5.45 7.90
N PHE A 165 -2.07 4.23 8.44
CA PHE A 165 -3.15 3.71 9.28
C PHE A 165 -3.33 4.53 10.54
N ILE A 166 -2.24 4.93 11.21
CA ILE A 166 -2.31 5.87 12.34
C ILE A 166 -2.99 7.17 11.89
N GLY A 167 -2.65 7.71 10.71
CA GLY A 167 -3.32 8.86 10.12
C GLY A 167 -4.84 8.66 9.97
N TYR A 168 -5.28 7.50 9.48
CA TYR A 168 -6.70 7.16 9.36
C TYR A 168 -7.46 7.22 10.68
N TYR A 169 -6.82 6.92 11.81
CA TYR A 169 -7.43 7.01 13.13
C TYR A 169 -7.31 8.40 13.77
N ILE A 170 -6.23 9.13 13.50
CA ILE A 170 -6.06 10.51 13.99
C ILE A 170 -7.07 11.45 13.32
N HIS A 171 -7.28 11.29 12.02
CA HIS A 171 -8.15 12.16 11.25
C HIS A 171 -8.99 11.33 10.25
N PRO A 172 -10.05 10.65 10.73
CA PRO A 172 -11.02 10.00 9.86
C PRO A 172 -11.61 11.03 8.90
N ALA A 173 -11.50 10.78 7.60
CA ALA A 173 -11.85 11.77 6.58
C ALA A 173 -12.57 11.12 5.41
N ALA A 174 -13.64 11.77 4.95
CA ALA A 174 -14.40 11.33 3.79
C ALA A 174 -13.75 11.79 2.47
N PRO A 175 -13.77 10.96 1.41
CA PRO A 175 -13.24 11.31 0.10
C PRO A 175 -14.18 12.27 -0.68
N PRO A 176 -13.71 12.88 -1.78
CA PRO A 176 -14.50 13.84 -2.56
C PRO A 176 -15.84 13.29 -3.07
N TRP A 177 -15.83 12.06 -3.61
CA TRP A 177 -17.06 11.43 -4.09
C TRP A 177 -18.13 11.30 -3.00
N TYR A 178 -17.73 11.18 -1.73
CA TYR A 178 -18.67 11.08 -0.62
C TYR A 178 -19.41 12.41 -0.44
N ALA A 179 -18.66 13.51 -0.32
CA ALA A 179 -19.23 14.85 -0.17
C ALA A 179 -20.13 15.22 -1.35
N MET A 180 -19.72 14.86 -2.57
CA MET A 180 -20.48 15.13 -3.79
C MET A 180 -21.81 14.34 -3.87
N ASN A 181 -21.85 13.11 -3.34
CA ASN A 181 -23.02 12.24 -3.45
C ASN A 181 -23.97 12.31 -2.25
N TYR A 182 -23.43 12.56 -1.05
CA TYR A 182 -24.16 12.45 0.22
C TYR A 182 -24.19 13.75 1.02
N GLY A 183 -23.47 14.79 0.58
CA GLY A 183 -23.30 16.02 1.34
C GLY A 183 -22.34 15.83 2.52
N PHE A 184 -22.51 16.67 3.55
CA PHE A 184 -21.55 16.78 4.65
C PHE A 184 -21.88 15.94 5.88
N GLU A 185 -23.06 15.30 5.91
CA GLU A 185 -23.48 14.47 7.02
C GLU A 185 -22.85 13.06 6.91
N PRO A 186 -22.16 12.54 7.93
CA PRO A 186 -21.57 11.20 7.90
C PRO A 186 -22.62 10.07 7.97
N ILE A 187 -22.50 9.10 7.05
CA ILE A 187 -23.35 7.91 6.93
C ILE A 187 -22.44 6.69 7.10
N LEU A 188 -22.44 6.09 8.30
CA LEU A 188 -21.44 5.10 8.73
C LEU A 188 -21.38 3.83 7.87
N ASN A 189 -22.51 3.43 7.28
CA ASN A 189 -22.63 2.21 6.46
C ASN A 189 -22.61 2.49 4.96
N THR A 190 -21.97 3.57 4.54
CA THR A 190 -21.85 3.90 3.12
C THR A 190 -21.03 2.82 2.42
N PRO A 191 -21.53 2.20 1.33
CA PRO A 191 -20.77 1.21 0.59
C PRO A 191 -19.57 1.87 -0.11
N GLY A 192 -18.55 1.07 -0.40
CA GLY A 192 -17.44 1.52 -1.24
C GLY A 192 -17.93 1.99 -2.61
N ASN A 193 -17.32 3.06 -3.12
CA ASN A 193 -17.70 3.69 -4.38
C ASN A 193 -16.50 3.73 -5.33
N VAL A 194 -16.73 3.44 -6.61
CA VAL A 194 -15.70 3.48 -7.68
C VAL A 194 -15.40 4.89 -8.17
N ALA A 195 -16.18 5.87 -7.73
CA ALA A 195 -16.14 7.26 -8.15
C ALA A 195 -16.08 7.37 -9.69
N GLY A 196 -15.29 8.29 -10.23
CA GLY A 196 -15.09 8.44 -11.66
C GLY A 196 -14.40 7.26 -12.35
N LEU A 197 -13.82 6.28 -11.63
CA LEU A 197 -13.21 5.10 -12.26
C LEU A 197 -14.25 4.14 -12.84
N GLY A 198 -15.52 4.25 -12.46
CA GLY A 198 -16.61 3.51 -13.10
C GLY A 198 -16.65 3.75 -14.62
N ARG A 199 -16.23 4.93 -15.08
CA ARG A 199 -16.16 5.27 -16.51
C ARG A 199 -15.15 4.40 -17.28
N PHE A 200 -14.09 3.93 -16.62
CA PHE A 200 -13.14 2.99 -17.23
C PHE A 200 -13.76 1.59 -17.38
N ASP A 201 -14.44 1.12 -16.34
CA ASP A 201 -15.15 -0.16 -16.35
C ASP A 201 -16.22 -0.17 -17.46
N GLU A 202 -17.01 0.91 -17.57
CA GLU A 202 -17.99 1.11 -18.63
C GLU A 202 -17.35 1.14 -20.03
N LEU A 203 -16.26 1.88 -20.20
CA LEU A 203 -15.55 2.01 -21.49
C LEU A 203 -15.04 0.66 -22.01
N LEU A 204 -14.60 -0.24 -21.11
CA LEU A 204 -14.07 -1.55 -21.46
C LEU A 204 -15.08 -2.70 -21.35
N GLY A 205 -16.28 -2.43 -20.85
CA GLY A 205 -17.27 -3.47 -20.55
C GLY A 205 -16.79 -4.48 -19.51
N CYS A 206 -16.01 -4.04 -18.53
CA CYS A 206 -15.47 -4.87 -17.45
C CYS A 206 -15.94 -4.40 -16.07
N ASN A 207 -15.58 -5.12 -15.00
CA ASN A 207 -15.99 -4.79 -13.62
C ASN A 207 -14.78 -4.76 -12.67
N ILE A 208 -13.63 -4.25 -13.16
CA ILE A 208 -12.37 -4.34 -12.43
C ILE A 208 -12.42 -3.42 -11.21
N PHE A 209 -12.73 -2.14 -11.40
CA PHE A 209 -12.78 -1.19 -10.30
C PHE A 209 -13.95 -1.45 -9.36
N HIS A 210 -15.09 -1.87 -9.88
CA HIS A 210 -16.22 -2.30 -9.05
C HIS A 210 -15.82 -3.46 -8.11
N SER A 211 -15.04 -4.43 -8.59
CA SER A 211 -14.56 -5.55 -7.78
C SER A 211 -13.54 -5.14 -6.71
N ILE A 212 -12.68 -4.16 -7.02
CA ILE A 212 -11.63 -3.67 -6.10
C ILE A 212 -12.24 -2.76 -5.02
N TYR A 213 -13.00 -1.74 -5.42
CA TYR A 213 -13.45 -0.68 -4.50
C TYR A 213 -14.79 -0.98 -3.83
N GLY A 214 -15.61 -1.87 -4.40
CA GLY A 214 -16.82 -2.35 -3.73
C GLY A 214 -16.54 -3.13 -2.43
N ARG A 215 -15.30 -3.59 -2.22
CA ARG A 215 -14.88 -4.36 -1.02
C ARG A 215 -14.08 -3.55 0.00
N ASN A 216 -14.00 -2.23 -0.17
CA ASN A 216 -13.16 -1.37 0.67
C ASN A 216 -13.44 -1.59 2.17
N ALA A 217 -12.38 -1.67 2.97
CA ALA A 217 -12.48 -1.89 4.41
C ALA A 217 -12.92 -0.65 5.17
N ASN A 218 -12.61 0.54 4.64
CA ASN A 218 -12.90 1.80 5.31
C ASN A 218 -13.09 2.94 4.30
N VAL A 219 -14.31 3.49 4.25
CA VAL A 219 -14.66 4.63 3.39
C VAL A 219 -14.07 5.94 3.92
N PHE A 220 -13.97 6.10 5.24
CA PHE A 220 -13.53 7.34 5.90
C PHE A 220 -12.02 7.36 6.17
N ALA A 221 -11.25 6.71 5.31
CA ALA A 221 -9.79 6.61 5.38
C ALA A 221 -9.15 7.35 4.19
N ALA A 222 -9.63 8.56 3.88
CA ALA A 222 -9.08 9.35 2.78
C ALA A 222 -7.67 9.89 3.09
N ILE A 223 -7.43 10.34 4.33
CA ILE A 223 -6.18 10.99 4.75
C ILE A 223 -5.31 10.08 5.62
N PRO A 224 -4.04 9.81 5.25
CA PRO A 224 -3.37 10.19 4.00
C PRO A 224 -3.64 9.21 2.85
N SER A 225 -3.49 9.66 1.59
CA SER A 225 -3.66 8.77 0.44
C SER A 225 -2.50 7.79 0.29
N LEU A 226 -2.72 6.52 0.67
CA LEU A 226 -1.74 5.44 0.48
C LEU A 226 -1.55 5.06 -1.01
N HIS A 227 -2.57 5.27 -1.84
CA HIS A 227 -2.45 5.17 -3.31
C HIS A 227 -1.32 6.07 -3.84
N ALA A 228 -1.24 7.31 -3.33
CA ALA A 228 -0.18 8.25 -3.68
C ALA A 228 1.18 7.86 -3.10
N ALA A 229 1.20 7.28 -1.89
CA ALA A 229 2.42 6.93 -1.17
C ALA A 229 3.23 5.79 -1.82
N TYR A 230 2.56 4.77 -2.38
CA TYR A 230 3.24 3.53 -2.77
C TYR A 230 4.26 3.71 -3.88
N MET A 231 3.93 4.50 -4.90
CA MET A 231 4.88 4.77 -5.99
C MET A 231 6.01 5.71 -5.56
N VAL A 232 5.82 6.56 -4.55
CA VAL A 232 6.93 7.32 -3.92
C VAL A 232 7.93 6.35 -3.30
N VAL A 233 7.45 5.37 -2.51
CA VAL A 233 8.31 4.33 -1.92
C VAL A 233 9.06 3.56 -3.02
N ALA A 234 8.34 3.08 -4.04
CA ALA A 234 8.96 2.34 -5.15
C ALA A 234 10.03 3.16 -5.88
N LEU A 235 9.76 4.44 -6.20
CA LEU A 235 10.71 5.32 -6.87
C LEU A 235 11.94 5.62 -6.02
N VAL A 236 11.75 5.92 -4.73
CA VAL A 236 12.87 6.16 -3.80
C VAL A 236 13.77 4.94 -3.71
N TYR A 237 13.21 3.74 -3.59
CA TYR A 237 14.00 2.51 -3.53
C TYR A 237 14.60 2.12 -4.88
N ALA A 238 14.00 2.49 -6.01
CA ALA A 238 14.64 2.40 -7.32
C ALA A 238 15.89 3.30 -7.41
N CYS A 239 15.83 4.49 -6.81
CA CYS A 239 16.98 5.41 -6.69
C CYS A 239 18.07 4.86 -5.76
N ILE A 240 17.72 4.47 -4.53
CA ILE A 240 18.66 3.89 -3.55
C ILE A 240 19.32 2.63 -4.12
N GLY A 241 18.54 1.77 -4.78
CA GLY A 241 19.00 0.55 -5.44
C GLY A 241 19.76 0.75 -6.74
N ARG A 242 20.05 2.01 -7.11
CA ARG A 242 20.75 2.44 -8.34
C ARG A 242 20.21 1.76 -9.60
N CYS A 243 18.89 1.71 -9.72
CA CYS A 243 18.24 1.11 -10.88
C CYS A 243 18.42 1.97 -12.13
N ALA A 244 18.17 1.36 -13.30
CA ALA A 244 18.33 2.01 -14.60
C ALA A 244 17.52 3.32 -14.70
N LYS A 245 18.04 4.31 -15.43
CA LYS A 245 17.40 5.62 -15.59
C LYS A 245 15.98 5.51 -16.17
N TRP A 246 15.78 4.67 -17.18
CA TRP A 246 14.48 4.46 -17.81
C TRP A 246 13.43 3.94 -16.81
N LEU A 247 13.80 3.04 -15.90
CA LEU A 247 12.86 2.49 -14.90
C LEU A 247 12.36 3.57 -13.95
N LYS A 248 13.27 4.47 -13.52
CA LYS A 248 12.92 5.61 -12.67
C LYS A 248 11.99 6.59 -13.38
N ILE A 249 12.20 6.83 -14.68
CA ILE A 249 11.32 7.68 -15.50
C ILE A 249 9.92 7.04 -15.60
N VAL A 250 9.84 5.74 -15.88
CA VAL A 250 8.56 5.01 -15.92
C VAL A 250 7.84 5.09 -14.57
N PHE A 251 8.56 4.87 -13.46
CA PHE A 251 7.96 4.97 -12.12
C PHE A 251 7.48 6.39 -11.81
N ALA A 252 8.25 7.42 -12.16
CA ALA A 252 7.83 8.81 -11.96
C ALA A 252 6.59 9.16 -12.81
N PHE A 253 6.53 8.68 -14.05
CA PHE A 253 5.37 8.88 -14.92
C PHE A 253 4.11 8.21 -14.36
N ILE A 254 4.21 6.94 -13.97
CA ILE A 254 3.10 6.19 -13.34
C ILE A 254 2.67 6.87 -12.03
N MET A 255 3.63 7.32 -11.22
CA MET A 255 3.38 8.00 -9.95
C MET A 255 2.54 9.27 -10.14
N VAL A 256 2.96 10.16 -11.05
CA VAL A 256 2.19 11.38 -11.36
C VAL A 256 0.84 11.04 -11.97
N GLY A 257 0.76 10.02 -12.83
CA GLY A 257 -0.50 9.53 -13.39
C GLY A 257 -1.49 9.05 -12.32
N ILE A 258 -1.03 8.34 -11.28
CA ILE A 258 -1.86 7.92 -10.14
C ILE A 258 -2.37 9.12 -9.35
N TRP A 259 -1.51 10.10 -9.07
CA TRP A 259 -1.89 11.31 -8.34
C TRP A 259 -2.95 12.11 -9.09
N TRP A 260 -2.72 12.34 -10.39
CA TRP A 260 -3.70 12.96 -11.26
C TRP A 260 -5.02 12.19 -11.26
N THR A 261 -4.95 10.86 -11.43
CA THR A 261 -6.15 10.01 -11.47
C THR A 261 -6.95 10.10 -10.17
N ALA A 262 -6.28 10.08 -9.02
CA ALA A 262 -6.94 10.12 -7.72
C ALA A 262 -7.86 11.35 -7.57
N ILE A 263 -7.41 12.50 -8.10
CA ILE A 263 -8.17 13.76 -8.10
C ILE A 263 -9.19 13.76 -9.23
N TYR A 264 -8.77 13.38 -10.45
CA TYR A 264 -9.62 13.35 -11.64
C TYR A 264 -10.85 12.46 -11.49
N SER A 265 -10.69 11.32 -10.80
CA SER A 265 -11.80 10.40 -10.54
C SER A 265 -12.59 10.77 -9.28
N GLY A 266 -12.19 11.78 -8.50
CA GLY A 266 -12.85 12.11 -7.24
C GLY A 266 -12.61 11.10 -6.10
N HIS A 267 -11.54 10.29 -6.19
CA HIS A 267 -11.17 9.35 -5.14
C HIS A 267 -10.45 10.00 -3.96
N HIS A 268 -9.72 11.08 -4.22
CA HIS A 268 -8.94 11.79 -3.21
C HIS A 268 -8.89 13.28 -3.52
N TYR A 269 -8.85 14.09 -2.47
CA TYR A 269 -8.48 15.50 -2.56
C TYR A 269 -6.98 15.66 -2.86
N ILE A 270 -6.57 16.82 -3.34
CA ILE A 270 -5.14 17.17 -3.48
C ILE A 270 -4.47 17.11 -2.11
N ILE A 271 -5.14 17.59 -1.05
CA ILE A 271 -4.64 17.49 0.33
C ILE A 271 -4.29 16.05 0.69
N ASP A 272 -5.17 15.07 0.43
CA ASP A 272 -4.93 13.65 0.72
C ASP A 272 -3.66 13.13 0.02
N VAL A 273 -3.48 13.52 -1.25
CA VAL A 273 -2.34 13.13 -2.09
C VAL A 273 -1.05 13.72 -1.53
N LEU A 274 -1.05 15.01 -1.19
CA LEU A 274 0.11 15.69 -0.59
C LEU A 274 0.50 15.11 0.77
N LEU A 275 -0.49 14.79 1.60
CA LEU A 275 -0.29 14.12 2.88
C LEU A 275 0.21 12.67 2.68
N GLY A 276 -0.26 11.97 1.65
CA GLY A 276 0.26 10.66 1.23
C GLY A 276 1.73 10.70 0.83
N ILE A 277 2.12 11.66 0.00
CA ILE A 277 3.51 11.89 -0.40
C ILE A 277 4.37 12.21 0.83
N THR A 278 3.90 13.10 1.69
CA THR A 278 4.60 13.51 2.91
C THR A 278 4.77 12.32 3.86
N CYS A 279 3.70 11.53 4.08
CA CYS A 279 3.72 10.29 4.86
C CYS A 279 4.76 9.31 4.34
N ALA A 280 4.85 9.12 3.02
CA ALA A 280 5.86 8.26 2.41
C ALA A 280 7.28 8.76 2.65
N LEU A 281 7.54 10.04 2.38
CA LEU A 281 8.88 10.63 2.52
C LEU A 281 9.35 10.64 3.98
N VAL A 282 8.49 11.08 4.90
CA VAL A 282 8.78 11.08 6.34
C VAL A 282 8.93 9.66 6.87
N GLY A 283 8.06 8.73 6.48
CA GLY A 283 8.15 7.33 6.88
C GLY A 283 9.44 6.67 6.40
N ILE A 284 9.85 6.92 5.15
CA ILE A 284 11.15 6.46 4.63
C ILE A 284 12.30 7.09 5.42
N LEU A 285 12.23 8.39 5.71
CA LEU A 285 13.28 9.09 6.46
C LEU A 285 13.44 8.51 7.87
N ILE A 286 12.34 8.35 8.61
CA ILE A 286 12.34 7.75 9.95
C ILE A 286 12.85 6.31 9.89
N PHE A 287 12.44 5.53 8.90
CA PHE A 287 12.91 4.16 8.76
C PHE A 287 14.42 4.08 8.46
N GLU A 288 14.90 4.82 7.46
CA GLU A 288 16.27 4.75 6.96
C GLU A 288 17.28 5.46 7.86
N LYS A 289 16.90 6.59 8.45
CA LYS A 289 17.79 7.41 9.29
C LYS A 289 17.54 7.26 10.79
N GLY A 290 16.37 6.77 11.19
CA GLY A 290 16.05 6.45 12.57
C GLY A 290 16.21 4.97 12.84
N LEU A 291 15.23 4.17 12.43
CA LEU A 291 15.10 2.77 12.85
C LEU A 291 16.29 1.90 12.42
N LEU A 292 16.74 1.98 11.17
CA LEU A 292 17.88 1.19 10.70
C LEU A 292 19.22 1.58 11.31
N ASN A 293 19.33 2.75 11.95
CA ASN A 293 20.51 3.16 12.69
C ASN A 293 20.52 2.63 14.14
N LEU A 294 19.40 2.13 14.65
CA LEU A 294 19.34 1.50 15.96
C LEU A 294 20.03 0.12 15.90
N GLY A 295 21.04 -0.09 16.75
CA GLY A 295 21.90 -1.28 16.68
C GLY A 295 21.14 -2.61 16.78
N CYS A 296 20.07 -2.69 17.58
CA CYS A 296 19.24 -3.89 17.68
C CYS A 296 18.47 -4.18 16.38
N ILE A 297 17.83 -3.16 15.79
CA ILE A 297 17.09 -3.25 14.54
C ILE A 297 18.03 -3.58 13.39
N ARG A 298 19.18 -2.90 13.30
CA ARG A 298 20.21 -3.16 12.29
C ARG A 298 20.67 -4.62 12.32
N ARG A 299 20.94 -5.16 13.51
CA ARG A 299 21.32 -6.58 13.68
C ARG A 299 20.20 -7.54 13.26
N PHE A 300 18.96 -7.27 13.66
CA PHE A 300 17.80 -8.05 13.24
C PHE A 300 17.65 -8.03 11.71
N PHE A 301 17.70 -6.84 11.12
CA PHE A 301 17.56 -6.63 9.69
C PHE A 301 18.64 -7.39 8.91
N ASN A 302 19.91 -7.29 9.32
CA ASN A 302 21.00 -8.04 8.70
C ASN A 302 20.79 -9.55 8.75
N ARG A 303 20.34 -10.10 9.89
CA ARG A 303 20.00 -11.53 10.01
C ARG A 303 18.88 -11.92 9.06
N TYR A 304 17.87 -11.06 8.91
CA TYR A 304 16.76 -11.30 8.01
C TYR A 304 17.24 -11.32 6.54
N VAL A 305 18.03 -10.33 6.11
CA VAL A 305 18.61 -10.32 4.77
C VAL A 305 19.44 -11.59 4.51
N LEU A 306 20.28 -12.00 5.46
CA LEU A 306 21.10 -13.22 5.33
C LEU A 306 20.26 -14.50 5.25
N TYR A 307 19.11 -14.56 5.95
CA TYR A 307 18.20 -15.71 5.89
C TYR A 307 17.61 -15.87 4.47
N ILE A 308 17.13 -14.78 3.89
CA ILE A 308 16.48 -14.80 2.57
C ILE A 308 17.47 -14.88 1.40
N ALA A 309 18.77 -14.65 1.65
CA ALA A 309 19.83 -14.76 0.65
C ALA A 309 20.16 -16.20 0.27
N THR A 310 20.56 -16.43 -0.98
CA THR A 310 21.13 -17.71 -1.42
C THR A 310 22.52 -17.93 -0.80
N PRO A 311 23.06 -19.16 -0.78
CA PRO A 311 24.40 -19.41 -0.25
C PRO A 311 25.50 -18.57 -0.94
N LYS A 312 25.37 -18.35 -2.25
CA LYS A 312 26.29 -17.52 -3.03
C LYS A 312 26.20 -16.04 -2.63
N GLU A 313 24.98 -15.51 -2.56
CA GLU A 313 24.73 -14.11 -2.13
C GLU A 313 25.19 -13.86 -0.69
N ARG A 314 25.05 -14.87 0.20
CA ARG A 314 25.41 -14.76 1.61
C ARG A 314 26.90 -14.44 1.80
N HIS A 315 27.78 -15.08 1.03
CA HIS A 315 29.22 -14.85 1.13
C HIS A 315 29.63 -13.42 0.71
N GLU A 316 28.90 -12.82 -0.24
CA GLU A 316 29.10 -11.43 -0.65
C GLU A 316 28.55 -10.45 0.41
N LEU A 317 27.38 -10.74 0.99
CA LEU A 317 26.77 -9.91 2.01
C LEU A 317 27.51 -9.95 3.35
N ASP A 318 27.99 -11.11 3.79
CA ASP A 318 28.73 -11.23 5.06
C ASP A 318 29.99 -10.35 5.05
N ARG A 319 30.72 -10.32 3.93
CA ARG A 319 31.88 -9.42 3.75
C ARG A 319 31.48 -7.96 3.81
N HIS A 320 30.38 -7.58 3.16
CA HIS A 320 29.89 -6.20 3.18
C HIS A 320 29.44 -5.78 4.58
N ILE A 321 28.64 -6.61 5.26
CA ILE A 321 28.12 -6.30 6.59
C ILE A 321 29.27 -6.16 7.60
N GLN A 322 30.28 -7.04 7.57
CA GLN A 322 31.42 -6.96 8.49
C GLN A 322 32.33 -5.73 8.27
N THR A 323 32.36 -5.20 7.04
CA THR A 323 33.21 -4.04 6.70
C THR A 323 32.56 -2.71 7.13
N TYR A 324 31.24 -2.67 7.31
CA TYR A 324 30.47 -1.43 7.57
C TYR A 324 29.60 -1.48 8.83
N SER A 325 29.72 -2.53 9.66
CA SER A 325 29.01 -2.71 10.93
C SER A 325 29.65 -1.98 12.09
#